data_AF-A0A6M8HRK9-F1
#
_entry.id   AF-A0A6M8HRK9-F1
#
_cell.length_a   1.000
_cell.length_b   1.000
_cell.length_c   1.000
_cell.angle_alpha   90.00
_cell.angle_beta   90.00
_cell.angle_gamma   90.00
#
_symmetry.space_group_name_H-M   'P 1'
#
loop_
_entity.id
_entity.type
_entity.pdbx_description
1 polymer ?
#
loop_
_entity_poly.entity_id
_entity_poly.type
_entity_poly.pdbx_seq_one_letter_code
_entity_poly.pdbx_strand_id
1 'polypeptide(L)'
;MEFSDIPAWLSTGRDAVALLKAAGGLLPKGEKKAEIEGKIEDAEVALRKSNALLAKDLGFPLCQCTFPSSIMLWKEAQKAHVCPNLECGHIKPRGMQISREAVVQAHSRSGGGWMAR
;
A
#
# COMPACT_ATOMS: atom_id res chain seq x y z
N MET A 1 -9.67 22.42 2.89
CA MET A 1 -8.60 21.50 3.34
C MET A 1 -8.19 20.73 2.11
N GLU A 2 -7.04 21.03 1.52
CA GLU A 2 -6.60 20.43 0.26
C GLU A 2 -6.08 19.01 0.49
N PHE A 3 -6.36 18.08 -0.42
CA PHE A 3 -5.93 16.68 -0.31
C PHE A 3 -4.39 16.50 -0.35
N SER A 4 -3.66 17.54 -0.75
CA SER A 4 -2.21 17.65 -0.79
C SER A 4 -1.53 17.65 0.59
N ASP A 5 -2.24 18.06 1.64
CA ASP A 5 -1.68 18.26 2.98
C ASP A 5 -1.55 16.95 3.78
N ILE A 6 -2.36 15.94 3.44
CA ILE A 6 -2.40 14.64 4.11
C ILE A 6 -1.07 13.86 3.95
N PRO A 7 -0.50 13.70 2.74
CA PRO A 7 0.79 13.03 2.59
C PRO A 7 1.94 13.80 3.25
N ALA A 8 1.89 15.14 3.21
CA ALA A 8 2.89 15.99 3.86
C ALA A 8 2.87 15.78 5.39
N TRP A 9 1.69 15.86 6.02
CA TRP A 9 1.53 15.66 7.46
C TRP A 9 1.96 14.26 7.93
N LEU A 10 1.63 13.22 7.15
CA LEU A 10 2.05 11.84 7.43
C LEU A 10 3.57 11.65 7.32
N SER A 11 4.22 12.29 6.34
CA SER A 11 5.68 12.26 6.21
C SER A 11 6.36 12.96 7.39
N THR A 12 5.89 14.15 7.78
CA THR A 12 6.45 14.89 8.91
C THR A 12 6.31 14.13 10.24
N GLY A 13 5.19 13.43 10.44
CA GLY A 13 4.99 12.59 11.63
C GLY A 13 5.97 11.40 11.69
N ARG A 14 6.23 10.72 10.57
CA ARG A 14 7.24 9.66 10.49
C ARG A 14 8.65 10.19 10.74
N ASP A 15 8.98 11.34 10.16
CA ASP A 15 10.30 11.95 10.30
C ASP A 15 10.56 12.39 11.75
N ALA A 16 9.54 12.90 12.44
CA ALA A 16 9.62 13.22 13.87
C ALA A 16 9.87 11.98 14.73
N VAL A 17 9.18 10.86 14.45
CA VAL A 17 9.41 9.58 15.15
C VAL A 17 10.82 9.03 14.85
N ALA A 18 11.28 9.12 13.61
CA ALA A 18 12.63 8.71 13.23
C ALA A 18 13.70 9.56 13.92
N LEU A 19 13.49 10.88 14.03
CA LEU A 19 14.34 11.79 14.80
C LEU A 19 14.38 11.44 16.28
N LEU A 20 13.23 11.12 16.89
CA LEU A 20 13.17 10.69 18.29
C LEU A 20 13.90 9.37 18.51
N LYS A 21 13.80 8.42 17.56
CA LYS A 21 14.53 7.15 17.61
C LYS A 21 16.04 7.37 17.46
N ALA A 22 16.46 8.25 16.56
CA ALA A 22 17.86 8.62 16.37
C ALA A 22 18.43 9.36 17.59
N ALA A 23 17.65 10.27 18.18
CA ALA A 23 17.98 10.95 19.44
C ALA A 23 17.95 9.99 20.63
N GLY A 24 17.19 8.90 20.57
CA GLY A 24 17.16 7.79 21.54
C GLY A 24 18.53 7.20 21.87
N GLY A 25 19.48 7.25 20.92
CA GLY A 25 20.87 6.86 21.15
C GLY A 25 21.63 7.77 22.12
N LEU A 26 21.16 9.00 22.31
CA LEU A 26 21.72 10.03 23.21
C LEU A 26 20.95 10.15 24.53
N LEU A 27 19.83 9.42 24.71
CA LEU A 27 19.08 9.47 25.96
C LEU A 27 19.83 8.73 27.10
N PRO A 28 19.83 9.29 28.33
CA PRO A 28 20.47 8.64 29.47
C PRO A 28 19.86 7.24 29.70
N LYS A 29 20.73 6.23 29.80
CA LYS A 29 20.34 4.83 30.02
C LYS A 29 19.62 4.72 31.38
N GLY A 30 18.33 4.41 31.37
CA GLY A 30 17.50 4.22 32.57
C GLY A 30 16.09 3.75 32.21
N GLU A 31 15.22 3.51 33.20
CA GLU A 31 13.84 3.00 33.01
C GLU A 31 13.02 3.81 31.99
N LYS A 32 13.22 5.13 31.93
CA LYS A 32 12.55 6.01 30.98
C LYS A 32 12.86 5.70 29.52
N LYS A 33 14.02 5.11 29.22
CA LYS A 33 14.39 4.71 27.86
C LYS A 33 13.49 3.58 27.36
N ALA A 34 13.27 2.55 28.19
CA ALA A 34 12.41 1.42 27.82
C ALA A 34 10.95 1.86 27.63
N GLU A 35 10.46 2.80 28.45
CA GLU A 35 9.12 3.38 28.29
C GLU A 35 8.98 4.18 26.99
N ILE A 36 10.00 4.96 26.63
CA ILE A 36 10.02 5.74 25.38
C ILE A 36 10.14 4.83 24.16
N GLU A 37 10.98 3.79 24.20
CA GLU A 37 11.10 2.79 23.14
C GLU A 37 9.78 2.07 22.90
N GLY A 38 9.08 1.64 23.96
CA GLY A 38 7.75 1.05 23.84
C GLY A 38 6.72 1.99 23.20
N LYS A 39 6.69 3.27 23.61
CA LYS A 39 5.81 4.29 23.00
C LYS A 39 6.12 4.54 21.54
N ILE A 40 7.40 4.49 21.14
CA ILE A 40 7.82 4.63 19.74
C ILE A 40 7.34 3.42 18.92
N GLU A 41 7.49 2.20 19.44
CA GLU A 41 7.00 1.00 18.77
C GLU A 41 5.47 1.02 18.59
N ASP A 42 4.73 1.41 19.61
CA ASP A 42 3.26 1.56 19.53
C ASP A 42 2.86 2.60 18.46
N ALA A 43 3.57 3.73 18.41
CA ALA A 43 3.35 4.76 17.40
C ALA A 43 3.67 4.25 15.98
N GLU A 44 4.74 3.49 15.80
CA GLU A 44 5.07 2.87 14.50
C GLU A 44 3.99 1.87 14.05
N VAL A 45 3.46 1.05 14.95
CA VAL A 45 2.39 0.11 14.64
C VAL A 45 1.11 0.86 14.26
N ALA A 46 0.75 1.91 15.00
CA ALA A 46 -0.39 2.76 14.69
C ALA A 46 -0.24 3.43 13.32
N LEU A 47 0.95 3.96 13.00
CA LEU A 47 1.26 4.53 11.69
C LEU A 47 1.15 3.50 10.56
N ARG A 48 1.63 2.26 10.75
CA ARG A 48 1.49 1.22 9.74
C ARG A 48 0.02 0.86 9.48
N LYS A 49 -0.80 0.80 10.54
CA LYS A 49 -2.25 0.56 10.42
C LYS A 49 -2.97 1.71 9.71
N SER A 50 -2.70 2.96 10.06
CA SER A 50 -3.34 4.12 9.42
C SER A 50 -2.99 4.20 7.94
N ASN A 51 -1.75 3.92 7.57
CA ASN A 51 -1.33 3.86 6.16
C ASN A 51 -2.05 2.75 5.39
N ALA A 52 -2.24 1.57 6.00
CA ALA A 52 -2.99 0.48 5.37
C ALA A 52 -4.46 0.84 5.12
N LEU A 53 -5.11 1.50 6.10
CA LEU A 53 -6.49 1.96 5.97
C LEU A 53 -6.62 3.04 4.90
N LEU A 54 -5.75 4.05 4.92
CA LEU A 54 -5.76 5.13 3.93
C LEU A 54 -5.53 4.60 2.52
N ALA A 55 -4.60 3.65 2.33
CA ALA A 55 -4.37 3.04 1.04
C ALA A 55 -5.58 2.22 0.55
N LYS A 56 -6.32 1.57 1.46
CA LYS A 56 -7.58 0.90 1.14
C LYS A 56 -8.65 1.88 0.68
N ASP A 57 -8.80 3.01 1.39
CA ASP A 57 -9.82 4.02 1.10
C ASP A 57 -9.54 4.74 -0.23
N LEU A 58 -8.27 4.92 -0.58
CA LEU A 58 -7.83 5.45 -1.88
C LEU A 58 -7.91 4.41 -3.02
N GLY A 59 -8.30 3.16 -2.72
CA GLY A 59 -8.45 2.11 -3.73
C GLY A 59 -7.14 1.49 -4.22
N PHE A 60 -6.03 1.69 -3.52
CA PHE A 60 -4.76 1.06 -3.88
C PHE A 60 -4.76 -0.44 -3.55
N PRO A 61 -4.10 -1.27 -4.38
CA PRO A 61 -3.93 -2.68 -4.07
C PRO A 61 -3.01 -2.85 -2.84
N LEU A 62 -3.49 -3.61 -1.87
CA LEU A 62 -2.75 -3.97 -0.67
C LEU A 62 -2.19 -5.39 -0.77
N CYS A 63 -0.97 -5.58 -0.28
CA CYS A 63 -0.38 -6.90 -0.08
C CYS A 63 -0.58 -7.36 1.37
N GLN A 64 -0.97 -8.62 1.54
CA GLN A 64 -1.26 -9.24 2.84
C GLN A 64 -0.07 -10.02 3.42
N CYS A 65 1.12 -9.89 2.83
CA CYS A 65 2.32 -10.64 3.24
C CYS A 65 2.86 -10.25 4.62
N THR A 66 2.50 -9.07 5.12
CA THR A 66 2.94 -8.53 6.41
C THR A 66 1.72 -8.00 7.16
N PHE A 67 1.78 -8.05 8.49
CA PHE A 67 0.81 -7.38 9.33
C PHE A 67 1.47 -6.17 10.03
N PRO A 68 0.97 -4.94 9.84
CA PRO A 68 -0.15 -4.51 8.99
C PRO A 68 0.14 -4.63 7.48
N SER A 69 -0.91 -4.77 6.67
CA SER A 69 -0.83 -4.92 5.21
C SER A 69 -0.13 -3.72 4.55
N SER A 70 0.77 -3.97 3.60
CA SER A 70 1.52 -2.91 2.92
C SER A 70 0.89 -2.53 1.57
N ILE A 71 1.00 -1.26 1.18
CA ILE A 71 0.60 -0.78 -0.14
C ILE A 71 1.51 -1.35 -1.22
N MET A 72 0.93 -1.88 -2.31
CA MET A 72 1.71 -2.31 -3.47
C MET A 72 2.06 -1.09 -4.32
N LEU A 73 3.33 -0.96 -4.69
CA LEU A 73 3.85 0.19 -5.44
C LEU A 73 3.77 -0.06 -6.94
N TRP A 74 3.34 0.94 -7.70
CA TRP A 74 3.37 0.86 -9.16
C TRP A 74 4.82 0.85 -9.67
N LYS A 75 5.21 -0.22 -10.38
CA LYS A 75 6.49 -0.29 -11.11
C LYS A 75 6.22 -0.16 -12.60
N GLU A 76 6.62 0.97 -13.17
CA GLU A 76 6.38 1.29 -14.58
C GLU A 76 7.03 0.27 -15.53
N ALA A 77 8.25 -0.18 -15.24
CA ALA A 77 8.97 -1.19 -16.02
C ALA A 77 8.19 -2.51 -16.16
N GLN A 78 7.38 -2.86 -15.16
CA GLN A 78 6.59 -4.10 -15.14
C GLN A 78 5.11 -3.85 -15.44
N LYS A 79 4.70 -2.59 -15.62
CA LYS A 79 3.30 -2.15 -15.77
C LYS A 79 2.37 -2.81 -14.74
N ALA A 80 2.84 -2.95 -13.51
CA ALA A 80 2.16 -3.68 -12.46
C ALA A 80 2.39 -3.06 -11.08
N HIS A 81 1.47 -3.32 -10.15
CA HIS A 81 1.66 -3.03 -8.74
C HIS A 81 2.45 -4.17 -8.12
N VAL A 82 3.57 -3.86 -7.47
CA VAL A 82 4.51 -4.84 -6.93
C VAL A 82 4.62 -4.64 -5.42
N CYS A 83 4.65 -5.74 -4.68
CA CYS A 83 4.88 -5.69 -3.24
C CYS A 83 6.26 -5.08 -2.94
N PRO A 84 6.36 -4.17 -1.95
CA PRO A 84 7.66 -3.62 -1.52
C PRO A 84 8.54 -4.66 -0.81
N ASN A 85 7.95 -5.72 -0.25
CA ASN A 85 8.71 -6.81 0.36
C ASN A 85 9.27 -7.75 -0.73
N LEU A 86 10.61 -7.81 -0.85
CA LEU A 86 11.31 -8.60 -1.85
C LEU A 86 11.08 -10.11 -1.70
N GLU A 87 10.96 -10.59 -0.46
CA GLU A 87 10.69 -12.01 -0.16
C GLU A 87 9.30 -12.45 -0.63
N CYS A 88 8.36 -11.51 -0.70
CA CYS A 88 6.97 -11.81 -1.04
C CYS A 88 6.76 -12.00 -2.54
N GLY A 89 7.37 -11.15 -3.38
CA GLY A 89 7.27 -11.27 -4.83
C GLY A 89 5.86 -11.11 -5.43
N HIS A 90 4.83 -10.72 -4.67
CA HIS A 90 3.48 -10.54 -5.21
C HIS A 90 3.42 -9.37 -6.21
N ILE A 91 2.83 -9.65 -7.38
CA ILE A 91 2.64 -8.68 -8.47
C ILE A 91 1.16 -8.71 -8.89
N LYS A 92 0.53 -7.54 -8.93
CA LYS A 92 -0.80 -7.33 -9.51
C LYS A 92 -0.67 -6.54 -10.82
N PRO A 93 -0.78 -7.19 -11.99
CA PRO A 93 -0.78 -6.48 -13.26
C PRO A 93 -2.01 -5.57 -13.36
N ARG A 94 -1.90 -4.49 -14.13
CA ARG A 94 -3.07 -3.65 -14.42
C ARG A 94 -4.03 -4.47 -15.28
N GLY A 95 -5.08 -5.01 -14.67
CA GLY A 95 -6.10 -5.74 -15.40
C GLY A 95 -6.70 -4.83 -16.47
N MET A 96 -6.69 -5.27 -17.72
CA MET A 96 -7.43 -4.60 -18.79
C MET A 96 -8.91 -4.67 -18.41
N GLN A 97 -9.51 -3.53 -18.07
CA GLN A 97 -10.92 -3.48 -17.72
C GLN A 97 -11.74 -3.59 -19.01
N ILE A 98 -12.05 -4.83 -19.40
CA ILE A 98 -13.04 -5.07 -20.44
C ILE A 98 -14.40 -4.85 -19.78
N SER A 99 -15.15 -3.87 -20.28
CA SER A 99 -16.49 -3.60 -19.76
C SER A 99 -17.38 -4.83 -19.98
N ARG A 100 -18.32 -5.07 -19.06
CA ARG A 100 -19.22 -6.22 -19.17
C ARG A 100 -20.04 -6.16 -20.46
N GLU A 101 -20.37 -4.95 -20.91
CA GLU A 101 -21.09 -4.68 -22.16
C GLU A 101 -20.25 -5.10 -23.37
N ALA A 102 -18.94 -4.82 -23.37
CA ALA A 102 -18.04 -5.23 -24.43
C ALA A 102 -17.92 -6.76 -24.54
N VAL A 103 -17.95 -7.47 -23.41
CA VAL A 103 -17.98 -8.95 -23.38
C VAL A 103 -19.31 -9.48 -23.96
N VAL A 104 -20.44 -8.90 -23.56
CA VAL A 104 -21.77 -9.31 -24.04
C VAL A 104 -21.92 -9.05 -25.55
N GLN A 105 -21.41 -7.92 -26.05
CA GLN A 105 -21.47 -7.56 -27.46
C GLN A 105 -20.53 -8.41 -28.34
N ALA A 106 -19.42 -8.90 -27.78
CA ALA A 106 -18.56 -9.87 -28.47
C ALA A 106 -19.26 -11.25 -28.60
N HIS A 107 -19.97 -11.69 -27.56
CA HIS A 107 -20.72 -12.95 -27.56
C HIS A 107 -21.91 -12.97 -28.53
N SER A 108 -22.60 -11.83 -28.72
CA SER A 108 -23.73 -11.77 -29.65
C SER A 108 -23.31 -11.82 -31.12
N ARG A 109 -22.07 -11.46 -31.46
CA ARG A 109 -21.53 -11.50 -32.83
C ARG A 109 -20.98 -12.86 -33.26
N SER A 110 -20.66 -13.76 -32.33
CA SER A 110 -20.08 -15.08 -32.65
C SER A 110 -21.11 -16.18 -32.92
N GLY A 111 -22.41 -15.91 -32.80
CA GLY A 111 -23.47 -16.91 -32.83
C GLY A 111 -23.98 -17.38 -34.21
N GLY A 112 -23.43 -16.95 -35.34
CA GLY A 112 -24.11 -17.16 -36.65
C GLY A 112 -23.25 -17.45 -37.89
N GLY A 113 -21.97 -17.85 -37.76
CA GLY A 113 -21.04 -17.85 -38.91
C GLY A 113 -20.47 -19.19 -39.40
N TRP A 114 -20.61 -20.29 -38.67
CA TRP A 114 -19.77 -21.49 -38.91
C TRP A 114 -20.49 -22.70 -39.55
N MET A 115 -21.76 -22.58 -39.93
CA MET A 115 -22.54 -23.65 -40.59
C MET A 115 -22.95 -23.30 -42.02
N ALA A 116 -22.04 -22.73 -42.81
CA ALA A 116 -22.26 -22.47 -44.24
C ALA A 116 -21.03 -22.83 -45.06
N ARG A 117 -20.70 -24.12 -45.16
CA ARG A 117 -19.90 -24.72 -46.25
C ARG A 117 -20.38 -26.14 -46.49
#